data_AF-A0A1Z9PIT1-F1
#
_entry.id   AF-A0A1Z9PIT1-F1
#
_cell.length_a   1.000
_cell.length_b   1.000
_cell.length_c   1.000
_cell.angle_alpha   90.00
_cell.angle_beta   90.00
_cell.angle_gamma   90.00
#
_symmetry.space_group_name_H-M   'P 1'
#
loop_
_entity.id
_entity.type
_entity.pdbx_description
1 polymer ?
#
loop_
_entity_poly.entity_id
_entity_poly.type
_entity_poly.pdbx_seq_one_letter_code
_entity_poly.pdbx_strand_id
1 'polypeptide(L)'
;MKFAHYSEKLFSEHLELFNITWIYEPRSFPLKWGSGSIKMMFTPDFYLPDYDIYIEITTMNQKLITKKQKKIKLARKLYPQTTFKLINEQEFYNFLTKDKEKSIKEAIAS
;
A
#
# COMPACT_ATOMS: atom_id res chain seq x y z
N MET A 1 -11.17 7.97 -13.29
CA MET A 1 -11.04 7.14 -12.08
C MET A 1 -11.38 7.98 -10.86
N LYS A 2 -12.00 7.43 -9.82
CA LYS A 2 -12.36 8.16 -8.58
C LYS A 2 -11.69 7.52 -7.38
N PHE A 3 -10.81 8.27 -6.72
CA PHE A 3 -10.13 7.84 -5.50
C PHE A 3 -11.03 8.02 -4.27
N ALA A 4 -10.86 7.14 -3.28
CA ALA A 4 -11.57 7.22 -2.00
C ALA A 4 -11.02 8.33 -1.10
N HIS A 5 -9.72 8.62 -1.20
CA HIS A 5 -9.07 9.69 -0.45
C HIS A 5 -8.12 10.54 -1.31
N TYR A 6 -7.94 11.81 -0.96
CA TYR A 6 -7.06 12.73 -1.69
C TYR A 6 -5.59 12.26 -1.72
N SER A 7 -5.12 11.65 -0.64
CA SER A 7 -3.76 11.08 -0.59
C SER A 7 -3.54 9.93 -1.58
N GLU A 8 -4.57 9.17 -1.94
CA GLU A 8 -4.45 8.13 -2.97
C GLU A 8 -4.28 8.78 -4.35
N LYS A 9 -5.00 9.87 -4.63
CA LYS A 9 -4.82 10.66 -5.84
C LYS A 9 -3.40 11.20 -5.95
N LEU A 10 -2.90 11.86 -4.90
CA LEU A 10 -1.53 12.37 -4.87
C LEU A 10 -0.49 11.26 -5.05
N PHE A 11 -0.68 10.13 -4.38
CA PHE A 11 0.21 8.99 -4.55
C PHE A 11 0.25 8.50 -6.01
N SER A 12 -0.91 8.41 -6.68
CA SER A 12 -0.95 8.04 -8.09
C SER A 12 -0.25 9.06 -9.00
N GLU A 13 -0.40 10.35 -8.74
CA GLU A 13 0.30 11.42 -9.48
C GLU A 13 1.83 11.31 -9.28
N HIS A 14 2.28 10.95 -8.09
CA HIS A 14 3.70 10.67 -7.83
C HIS A 14 4.17 9.42 -8.58
N LEU A 15 3.44 8.32 -8.56
CA LEU A 15 3.81 7.14 -9.34
C LEU A 15 3.90 7.44 -10.84
N GLU A 16 2.95 8.21 -11.38
CA GLU A 16 2.95 8.65 -12.78
C GLU A 16 4.15 9.53 -13.11
N LEU A 17 4.49 10.50 -12.24
CA LEU A 17 5.64 11.39 -12.41
C LEU A 17 6.97 10.62 -12.52
N PHE A 18 7.08 9.50 -11.82
CA PHE A 18 8.27 8.64 -11.82
C PHE A 18 8.13 7.41 -12.74
N ASN A 19 7.12 7.39 -13.63
CA ASN A 19 6.87 6.31 -14.59
C ASN A 19 6.74 4.91 -13.95
N ILE A 20 6.15 4.82 -12.77
CA ILE A 20 5.93 3.55 -12.05
C ILE A 20 4.57 2.98 -12.44
N THR A 21 4.54 1.72 -12.89
CA THR A 21 3.27 1.03 -13.20
C THR A 21 2.50 0.73 -11.93
N TRP A 22 1.18 0.96 -11.94
CA TRP A 22 0.33 0.71 -10.77
C TRP A 22 -1.10 0.27 -11.12
N ILE A 23 -1.74 -0.38 -10.16
CA ILE A 23 -3.15 -0.79 -10.20
C ILE A 23 -3.80 -0.36 -8.89
N TYR A 24 -4.94 0.33 -8.95
CA TYR A 24 -5.69 0.76 -7.76
C TYR A 24 -6.72 -0.29 -7.32
N GLU A 25 -6.85 -0.47 -6.01
CA GLU A 25 -7.71 -1.49 -5.37
C GLU A 25 -7.64 -2.85 -6.09
N PRO A 26 -6.43 -3.40 -6.31
CA PRO A 26 -6.17 -4.51 -7.24
C PRO A 26 -6.95 -5.79 -6.92
N ARG A 27 -7.15 -6.08 -5.62
CA ARG A 27 -7.94 -7.20 -5.12
C ARG A 27 -8.12 -7.12 -3.61
N SER A 28 -9.14 -7.82 -3.12
CA SER A 28 -9.42 -7.99 -1.69
C SER A 28 -8.83 -9.30 -1.15
N PHE A 29 -8.21 -9.23 0.03
CA PHE A 29 -7.65 -10.37 0.76
C PHE A 29 -8.55 -10.69 1.96
N PRO A 30 -9.21 -11.86 1.99
CA PRO A 30 -9.92 -12.32 3.18
C PRO A 30 -8.95 -12.49 4.36
N LEU A 31 -9.26 -11.88 5.49
CA LEU A 31 -8.42 -11.90 6.69
C LEU A 31 -9.04 -12.68 7.86
N LYS A 32 -10.36 -12.77 7.92
CA LYS A 32 -11.07 -13.54 8.95
C LYS A 32 -12.34 -14.16 8.37
N TRP A 33 -12.65 -15.37 8.84
CA TRP A 33 -13.85 -16.11 8.49
C TRP A 33 -14.71 -16.34 9.73
N GLY A 34 -16.02 -16.36 9.55
CA GLY A 34 -17.03 -16.76 10.54
C GLY A 34 -17.68 -18.07 10.14
N SER A 35 -18.92 -18.29 10.56
CA SER A 35 -19.75 -19.45 10.25
C SER A 35 -20.09 -19.54 8.74
N GLY A 36 -19.09 -19.87 7.92
CA GLY A 36 -19.22 -20.01 6.47
C GLY A 36 -19.07 -18.72 5.66
N SER A 37 -18.81 -17.57 6.28
CA SER A 37 -18.71 -16.28 5.58
C SER A 37 -17.45 -15.49 5.95
N ILE A 38 -17.03 -14.59 5.06
CA ILE A 38 -15.87 -13.71 5.32
C ILE A 38 -16.32 -12.58 6.25
N LYS A 39 -15.66 -12.46 7.41
CA LYS A 39 -15.94 -11.41 8.42
C LYS A 39 -15.05 -10.19 8.29
N MET A 40 -13.92 -10.32 7.62
CA MET A 40 -12.98 -9.21 7.42
C MET A 40 -12.20 -9.41 6.14
N MET A 41 -12.11 -8.35 5.35
CA MET A 41 -11.22 -8.26 4.20
C MET A 41 -10.25 -7.09 4.36
N PHE A 42 -9.18 -7.16 3.59
CA PHE A 42 -8.21 -6.11 3.40
C PHE A 42 -7.98 -5.92 1.91
N THR A 43 -8.25 -4.72 1.41
CA THR A 43 -8.03 -4.33 0.03
C THR A 43 -6.95 -3.26 0.07
N PRO A 44 -5.73 -3.57 -0.38
CA PRO A 44 -4.67 -2.56 -0.47
C PRO A 44 -5.08 -1.46 -1.44
N ASP A 45 -4.66 -0.23 -1.15
CA ASP A 45 -4.95 0.93 -2.00
C ASP A 45 -4.31 0.78 -3.40
N PHE A 46 -3.09 0.23 -3.49
CA PHE A 46 -2.36 0.04 -4.75
C PHE A 46 -1.63 -1.30 -4.84
N TYR A 47 -1.34 -1.73 -6.07
CA TYR A 47 -0.32 -2.74 -6.40
C TYR A 47 0.64 -2.17 -7.44
N LEU A 48 1.93 -2.39 -7.24
CA LEU A 48 2.99 -2.01 -8.18
C LEU A 48 3.55 -3.28 -8.82
N PRO A 49 3.12 -3.65 -10.04
CA PRO A 49 3.47 -4.93 -10.67
C PRO A 49 4.99 -5.13 -10.85
N ASP A 50 5.71 -4.06 -11.18
CA ASP A 50 7.16 -4.09 -11.42
C ASP A 50 7.97 -4.48 -10.17
N TYR A 51 7.36 -4.38 -8.98
CA TYR A 51 7.98 -4.69 -7.70
C TYR A 51 7.26 -5.81 -6.93
N ASP A 52 6.19 -6.37 -7.49
CA ASP A 52 5.30 -7.35 -6.86
C ASP A 52 4.91 -6.97 -5.41
N ILE A 53 4.41 -5.74 -5.24
CA ILE A 53 4.09 -5.21 -3.92
C ILE A 53 2.73 -4.52 -3.86
N TYR A 54 2.01 -4.81 -2.79
CA TYR A 54 0.76 -4.15 -2.42
C TYR A 54 1.03 -3.02 -1.42
N ILE A 55 0.55 -1.82 -1.72
CA ILE A 55 0.72 -0.63 -0.91
C ILE A 55 -0.62 -0.22 -0.29
N GLU A 56 -0.57 0.11 1.00
CA GLU A 56 -1.61 0.79 1.74
C GLU A 56 -1.09 2.18 2.13
N ILE A 57 -1.81 3.24 1.81
CA ILE A 57 -1.46 4.61 2.15
C ILE A 57 -1.85 4.91 3.59
N THR A 58 -1.03 5.67 4.31
CA THR A 58 -1.35 6.15 5.66
C THR A 58 -1.04 7.63 5.80
N THR A 59 -1.66 8.24 6.80
CA THR A 59 -1.29 9.56 7.33
C THR A 59 -0.54 9.39 8.65
N MET A 60 0.00 10.48 9.21
CA MET A 60 0.68 10.50 10.51
C MET A 60 -0.23 10.28 11.73
N ASN A 61 -1.49 9.89 11.54
CA ASN A 61 -2.39 9.61 12.65
C ASN A 61 -2.11 8.23 13.26
N GLN A 62 -1.48 8.22 14.44
CA GLN A 62 -1.06 6.99 15.13
C GLN A 62 -2.18 5.96 15.34
N LYS A 63 -3.41 6.41 15.61
CA LYS A 63 -4.57 5.50 15.81
C LYS A 63 -4.93 4.79 14.50
N LEU A 64 -4.88 5.50 13.37
CA LEU A 64 -5.14 4.92 12.04
C LEU A 64 -4.01 3.99 11.62
N ILE A 65 -2.75 4.42 11.79
CA ILE A 65 -1.55 3.59 11.53
C ILE A 65 -1.68 2.25 12.26
N THR A 66 -1.98 2.28 13.56
CA THR A 66 -2.10 1.06 14.37
C THR A 66 -3.17 0.10 13.84
N LYS A 67 -4.32 0.64 13.37
CA LYS A 67 -5.39 -0.17 12.77
C LYS A 67 -4.95 -0.79 11.43
N LYS A 68 -4.34 -0.01 10.54
CA LYS A 68 -3.84 -0.48 9.24
C LYS A 68 -2.74 -1.53 9.42
N GLN A 69 -1.78 -1.30 10.33
CA GLN A 69 -0.73 -2.26 10.67
C GLN A 69 -1.27 -3.60 11.20
N LYS A 70 -2.33 -3.59 12.03
CA LYS A 70 -2.98 -4.82 12.49
C LYS A 70 -3.54 -5.66 11.33
N LYS A 71 -4.17 -5.02 10.34
CA LYS A 71 -4.65 -5.70 9.13
C LYS A 71 -3.49 -6.26 8.31
N ILE A 72 -2.45 -5.46 8.06
CA ILE A 72 -1.27 -5.88 7.30
C ILE A 72 -0.55 -7.05 8.00
N LYS A 73 -0.40 -7.01 9.32
CA LYS A 73 0.21 -8.12 10.09
C LYS A 73 -0.57 -9.43 9.91
N LEU A 74 -1.90 -9.36 9.91
CA LEU A 74 -2.75 -10.51 9.65
C LEU A 74 -2.66 -10.98 8.19
N ALA A 75 -2.64 -10.04 7.24
CA ALA A 75 -2.46 -10.34 5.81
C ALA A 75 -1.13 -11.06 5.57
N ARG A 76 -0.02 -10.55 6.10
CA ARG A 76 1.30 -11.20 6.00
C ARG A 76 1.34 -12.60 6.61
N LYS A 77 0.57 -12.85 7.68
CA LYS A 77 0.47 -14.19 8.28
C LYS A 77 -0.29 -15.17 7.38
N LEU A 78 -1.34 -14.72 6.70
CA LEU A 78 -2.19 -15.56 5.85
C LEU A 78 -1.65 -15.71 4.42
N TYR A 79 -0.96 -14.70 3.93
CA TYR A 79 -0.42 -14.60 2.57
C TYR A 79 1.09 -14.30 2.64
N PRO A 80 1.91 -15.25 3.10
CA PRO A 80 3.34 -15.02 3.33
C PRO A 80 4.15 -14.78 2.05
N GLN A 81 3.62 -15.21 0.90
CA GLN A 81 4.22 -14.98 -0.42
C GLN A 81 3.86 -13.61 -1.01
N THR A 82 3.04 -12.81 -0.32
CA THR A 82 2.60 -11.50 -0.80
C THR A 82 3.25 -10.40 0.01
N THR A 83 3.91 -9.47 -0.68
CA THR A 83 4.52 -8.31 -0.05
C THR A 83 3.48 -7.20 0.14
N PHE A 84 3.28 -6.78 1.39
CA PHE A 84 2.42 -5.65 1.74
C PHE A 84 3.25 -4.56 2.41
N LYS A 85 3.03 -3.28 2.08
CA LYS A 85 3.64 -2.15 2.78
C LYS A 85 2.64 -1.05 3.14
N LEU A 86 2.92 -0.40 4.26
CA LEU A 86 2.20 0.78 4.72
C LEU A 86 3.10 1.98 4.42
N ILE A 87 2.62 2.93 3.61
CA ILE A 87 3.42 4.05 3.13
C ILE A 87 2.73 5.37 3.48
N ASN A 88 3.49 6.31 4.03
CA ASN A 88 3.09 7.71 4.06
C ASN A 88 3.41 8.34 2.70
N GLU A 89 2.39 8.90 2.05
CA GLU A 89 2.50 9.44 0.69
C GLU A 89 3.56 10.56 0.60
N GLN A 90 3.59 11.49 1.55
CA GLN A 90 4.57 12.57 1.57
C GLN A 90 6.00 12.07 1.80
N GLU A 91 6.18 11.09 2.68
CA GLU A 91 7.51 10.50 2.93
C GLU A 91 8.02 9.75 1.69
N PHE A 92 7.13 9.04 1.00
CA PHE A 92 7.46 8.37 -0.26
C PHE A 92 7.87 9.38 -1.34
N TYR A 93 7.12 10.46 -1.51
CA TYR A 93 7.49 11.51 -2.45
C TYR A 93 8.85 12.14 -2.09
N ASN A 94 9.08 12.42 -0.80
CA ASN A 94 10.36 12.95 -0.33
C ASN A 94 11.51 11.96 -0.58
N PHE A 95 11.27 10.65 -0.49
CA PHE A 95 12.25 9.63 -0.83
C PHE A 95 12.58 9.67 -2.33
N LEU A 96 11.56 9.62 -3.19
CA LEU A 96 11.73 9.61 -4.64
C LEU A 96 12.45 10.85 -5.18
N THR A 97 12.25 12.01 -4.53
CA THR A 97 12.85 13.28 -4.95
C THR A 97 14.27 13.52 -4.44
N LYS A 98 14.65 12.94 -3.30
CA LYS A 98 16.00 13.11 -2.72
C LYS A 98 17.07 12.32 -3.47
N ASP A 99 16.75 11.09 -3.87
CA ASP A 99 17.74 10.18 -4.43
C ASP A 99 17.44 9.89 -5.91
N LYS A 100 17.74 10.87 -6.78
CA LYS A 100 17.48 10.83 -8.24
C LYS A 100 18.01 9.59 -9.00
N GLU A 101 18.75 8.68 -8.36
CA GLU A 101 19.24 7.44 -8.96
C GLU A 101 19.19 6.20 -8.04
N LYS A 102 18.69 6.28 -6.81
CA LYS A 102 18.67 5.13 -5.89
C LYS A 102 17.29 4.48 -5.86
N SER A 103 17.25 3.24 -6.35
CA SER A 103 16.05 2.60 -6.88
C SER A 103 14.87 2.61 -5.91
N ILE A 104 13.66 2.70 -6.46
CA ILE A 104 12.36 2.52 -5.76
C ILE A 104 12.35 1.30 -4.82
N LYS A 105 13.17 0.27 -5.08
CA LYS A 105 13.35 -0.86 -4.16
C LYS A 105 13.84 -0.44 -2.77
N GLU A 106 14.63 0.62 -2.64
CA GLU A 106 15.09 1.13 -1.34
C GLU A 106 13.97 1.86 -0.59
N ALA A 107 13.17 2.69 -1.27
CA ALA A 107 11.95 3.30 -0.71
C ALA A 107 11.00 2.21 -0.20
N ILE A 108 10.89 1.16 -1.00
CA ILE A 108 10.05 0.00 -0.76
C ILE A 108 10.75 -1.03 0.14
N ALA A 109 12.01 -0.87 0.54
CA ALA A 109 12.70 -1.76 1.48
C ALA A 109 12.79 -1.17 2.89
N SER A 110 12.96 0.15 3.00
CA SER A 110 12.95 0.92 4.26
C SER A 110 11.64 0.82 5.04
#